data_AF-A0A845ZCX4-F1
#
_entry.id   AF-A0A845ZCX4-F1
#
_cell.length_a   1.000
_cell.length_b   1.000
_cell.length_c   1.000
_cell.angle_alpha   90.00
_cell.angle_beta   90.00
_cell.angle_gamma   90.00
#
_symmetry.space_group_name_H-M   'P 1'
#
loop_
_entity.id
_entity.type
_entity.pdbx_description
1 polymer ?
#
loop_
_entity_poly.entity_id
_entity_poly.type
_entity_poly.pdbx_seq_one_letter_code
_entity_poly.pdbx_strand_id
1 'polypeptide(L)'
;MPENAGKKRYIRKFLQQIKPGDGYVENIWVERDVRLPGKEGEGYTTAESLSGNSSISNITELLRDDLKHTFDDRFFTFRFVAALVGSGKTSLLTYLHELTTTQSNYEKHSVVIQFPLDDLLLFGGSHSFSIKFYCYILGDTFWQLIHNQKLLPEVKKVAQDILQEYLDEQQLLDQLIRADLKPNPFRKKFSNFFATSGINFAELFFDVISEVKKLDSRFTFVYLIDQLDGLEKFPQEIEETRVIFRALLKQTTQKFKASIPLLIYLVGTSDNVRSLIKGDPVLNSLVKESAINLSSGSNKEFMMIKQEIDDRIKGAYKGYKNFNNAWEEIQNISLKPAQNFREFCQDYSGKVLEIHERYFSEAEEQKFEGDARELVKAECQKRWEKYLKQKAYTLLAVETTKVIPGKKTGKNHALDCYVELLHNNRRIARAFGEAKNYKLIVEHLDDFSLWLDDLEFNPYPSASENAPPDLAFMIAPSCSERLKRKLELQNIEFIQADKVIDKISTPLPSSTTSTLDKIIETKSTSSPDSTSSTAVNINTANETELITAFKGTGVKKKTIQKLLNNRKSHPYKDLNHLVSDLKFSDNVKAKLQIKLDNEEISFSD
;
A
#
# COMPACT_ATOMS: atom_id res chain seq x y z
N MET A 1 -1.89 32.65 -1.83
CA MET A 1 -2.22 31.77 -0.69
C MET A 1 -2.07 30.33 -1.16
N PRO A 2 -1.25 29.49 -0.52
CA PRO A 2 -1.24 28.06 -0.77
C PRO A 2 -2.17 27.39 0.23
N GLU A 3 -3.48 27.68 0.17
CA GLU A 3 -4.45 26.91 0.97
C GLU A 3 -4.62 25.54 0.30
N ASN A 4 -4.22 24.49 1.03
CA ASN A 4 -4.34 23.05 0.74
C ASN A 4 -3.12 22.32 0.13
N ALA A 5 -2.08 23.01 -0.34
CA ALA A 5 -0.86 22.35 -0.81
C ALA A 5 0.06 21.97 0.37
N GLY A 6 -0.23 20.88 1.09
CA GLY A 6 0.72 20.35 2.06
C GLY A 6 0.17 19.58 3.27
N LYS A 7 -1.15 19.57 3.51
CA LYS A 7 -1.69 18.73 4.61
C LYS A 7 -1.68 17.27 4.18
N LYS A 8 -0.56 16.59 4.41
CA LYS A 8 -0.37 15.14 4.34
C LYS A 8 -1.41 14.48 5.28
N ARG A 9 -2.59 14.16 4.75
CA ARG A 9 -3.75 13.55 5.47
C ARG A 9 -3.86 12.05 5.18
N TYR A 10 -2.74 11.35 5.30
CA TYR A 10 -2.64 9.91 5.07
C TYR A 10 -3.36 9.11 6.15
N ILE A 11 -3.42 9.57 7.41
CA ILE A 11 -4.15 8.89 8.49
C ILE A 11 -5.64 8.82 8.20
N ARG A 12 -6.26 9.94 7.80
CA ARG A 12 -7.69 9.96 7.48
C ARG A 12 -8.00 9.00 6.32
N LYS A 13 -7.21 9.10 5.23
CA LYS A 13 -7.33 8.20 4.07
C LYS A 13 -7.14 6.73 4.47
N PHE A 14 -6.12 6.44 5.27
CA PHE A 14 -5.81 5.12 5.80
C PHE A 14 -6.98 4.55 6.62
N LEU A 15 -7.51 5.32 7.58
CA LEU A 15 -8.66 4.89 8.37
C LEU A 15 -9.91 4.69 7.50
N GLN A 16 -10.14 5.57 6.52
CA GLN A 16 -11.24 5.42 5.55
C GLN A 16 -11.10 4.19 4.66
N GLN A 17 -9.87 3.76 4.36
CA GLN A 17 -9.57 2.55 3.59
C GLN A 17 -9.68 1.29 4.45
N ILE A 18 -9.22 1.33 5.69
CA ILE A 18 -9.38 0.19 6.61
C ILE A 18 -10.85 -0.02 6.96
N LYS A 19 -11.63 1.06 7.11
CA LYS A 19 -13.03 1.00 7.51
C LYS A 19 -13.86 -0.03 6.76
N PRO A 20 -13.87 -0.12 5.41
CA PRO A 20 -14.58 -1.17 4.69
C PRO A 20 -13.95 -2.57 4.85
N GLY A 21 -12.67 -2.65 5.26
CA GLY A 21 -11.91 -3.89 5.40
C GLY A 21 -11.29 -4.42 4.10
N ASP A 22 -11.61 -3.81 2.95
CA ASP A 22 -11.20 -4.28 1.62
C ASP A 22 -9.77 -3.84 1.27
N GLY A 23 -8.93 -4.76 0.79
CA GLY A 23 -7.54 -4.52 0.37
C GLY A 23 -6.50 -4.46 1.51
N TYR A 24 -6.92 -4.23 2.76
CA TYR A 24 -6.06 -4.16 3.94
C TYR A 24 -5.99 -5.47 4.72
N VAL A 25 -7.14 -6.13 4.90
CA VAL A 25 -7.27 -7.39 5.64
C VAL A 25 -6.46 -8.50 4.95
N GLU A 26 -6.35 -8.45 3.62
CA GLU A 26 -5.55 -9.30 2.74
C GLU A 26 -4.12 -9.48 3.25
N ASN A 27 -3.42 -8.40 3.62
CA ASN A 27 -2.02 -8.47 4.02
C ASN A 27 -1.80 -9.15 5.38
N ILE A 28 -2.78 -9.08 6.27
CA ILE A 28 -2.73 -9.72 7.59
C ILE A 28 -3.13 -11.19 7.45
N TRP A 29 -4.09 -11.46 6.59
CA TRP A 29 -4.57 -12.81 6.27
C TRP A 29 -3.51 -13.70 5.64
N VAL A 30 -2.75 -13.17 4.68
CA VAL A 30 -1.76 -13.99 3.95
C VAL A 30 -0.59 -14.41 4.83
N GLU A 31 -0.39 -13.76 5.97
CA GLU A 31 0.61 -14.13 6.97
C GLU A 31 0.03 -15.00 8.10
N ARG A 32 -1.22 -15.46 7.96
CA ARG A 32 -1.83 -16.34 8.95
C ARG A 32 -1.12 -17.68 9.03
N ASP A 33 -0.94 -18.14 10.26
CA ASP A 33 -0.37 -19.43 10.60
C ASP A 33 -1.15 -20.59 9.94
N VAL A 34 -0.42 -21.48 9.26
CA VAL A 34 -0.93 -22.71 8.64
C VAL A 34 -0.51 -23.91 9.48
N ARG A 35 -1.44 -24.84 9.72
CA ARG A 35 -1.19 -26.10 10.43
C ARG A 35 -1.70 -27.30 9.63
N LEU A 36 -1.16 -28.47 9.95
CA LEU A 36 -1.68 -29.73 9.40
C LEU A 36 -3.12 -30.01 9.89
N PRO A 37 -3.98 -30.60 9.05
CA PRO A 37 -5.32 -31.05 9.44
C PRO A 37 -5.28 -31.95 10.69
N GLY A 38 -6.29 -31.81 11.56
CA GLY A 38 -6.40 -32.60 12.81
C GLY A 38 -5.57 -32.07 13.99
N LYS A 39 -4.77 -31.00 13.81
CA LYS A 39 -4.15 -30.29 14.94
C LYS A 39 -5.14 -29.28 15.54
N GLU A 40 -5.45 -29.43 16.82
CA GLU A 40 -6.33 -28.50 17.54
C GLU A 40 -5.67 -27.14 17.81
N GLY A 41 -6.50 -26.10 17.86
CA GLY A 41 -6.13 -24.73 18.21
C GLY A 41 -7.09 -23.70 17.61
N GLU A 42 -7.37 -22.62 18.34
CA GLU A 42 -8.20 -21.52 17.84
C GLU A 42 -7.48 -20.70 16.76
N GLY A 43 -8.19 -20.35 15.68
CA GLY A 43 -7.75 -19.32 14.73
C GLY A 43 -6.77 -19.74 13.63
N TYR A 44 -6.35 -21.01 13.56
CA TYR A 44 -5.40 -21.48 12.54
C TYR A 44 -6.08 -21.92 11.24
N THR A 45 -5.47 -21.58 10.10
CA THR A 45 -5.81 -22.19 8.81
C THR A 45 -5.22 -23.59 8.78
N THR A 46 -5.97 -24.57 8.27
CA THR A 46 -5.43 -25.92 8.05
C THR A 46 -5.27 -26.23 6.57
N ALA A 47 -4.09 -26.74 6.22
CA ALA A 47 -3.76 -27.16 4.86
C ALA A 47 -2.55 -28.12 4.88
N GLU A 48 -2.42 -28.92 3.85
CA GLU A 48 -1.24 -29.77 3.60
C GLU A 48 -0.44 -29.23 2.42
N SER A 49 0.88 -29.42 2.43
CA SER A 49 1.72 -29.15 1.25
C SER A 49 1.46 -30.23 0.20
N LEU A 50 1.18 -29.82 -1.04
CA LEU A 50 1.08 -30.77 -2.16
C LEU A 50 2.47 -31.20 -2.68
N SER A 51 3.51 -30.41 -2.43
CA SER A 51 4.90 -30.75 -2.79
C SER A 51 5.60 -31.64 -1.75
N GLY A 52 4.95 -31.90 -0.60
CA GLY A 52 5.56 -32.60 0.54
C GLY A 52 6.46 -31.72 1.42
N ASN A 53 6.44 -30.40 1.24
CA ASN A 53 7.17 -29.46 2.06
C ASN A 53 6.57 -29.34 3.46
N SER A 54 7.31 -29.82 4.47
CA SER A 54 6.88 -29.82 5.87
C SER A 54 7.16 -28.50 6.61
N SER A 55 7.87 -27.54 6.00
CA SER A 55 8.24 -26.29 6.65
C SER A 55 7.21 -25.16 6.49
N ILE A 56 6.07 -25.43 5.85
CA ILE A 56 5.04 -24.41 5.61
C ILE A 56 4.45 -23.96 6.94
N SER A 57 4.63 -22.68 7.25
CA SER A 57 4.22 -22.06 8.50
C SER A 57 3.08 -21.08 8.34
N ASN A 58 2.85 -20.54 7.14
CA ASN A 58 1.81 -19.54 6.85
C ASN A 58 1.21 -19.66 5.44
N ILE A 59 0.16 -18.89 5.15
CA ILE A 59 -0.55 -18.92 3.86
C ILE A 59 0.36 -18.48 2.71
N THR A 60 1.17 -17.43 2.86
CA THR A 60 2.11 -16.97 1.83
C THR A 60 3.06 -18.09 1.41
N GLU A 61 3.62 -18.83 2.36
CA GLU A 61 4.49 -19.99 2.10
C GLU A 61 3.74 -21.11 1.39
N LEU A 62 2.49 -21.39 1.79
CA LEU A 62 1.63 -22.38 1.13
C LEU A 62 1.37 -22.03 -0.33
N LEU A 63 1.00 -20.78 -0.61
CA LEU A 63 0.71 -20.33 -1.97
C LEU A 63 1.98 -20.33 -2.84
N ARG A 64 3.14 -19.99 -2.27
CA ARG A 64 4.42 -20.07 -2.97
C ARG A 64 4.82 -21.51 -3.28
N ASP A 65 4.56 -22.42 -2.35
CA ASP A 65 4.76 -23.86 -2.54
C ASP A 65 3.89 -24.40 -3.68
N ASP A 66 2.59 -24.05 -3.70
CA ASP A 66 1.65 -24.41 -4.76
C ASP A 66 2.04 -23.83 -6.13
N LEU A 67 2.51 -22.57 -6.14
CA LEU A 67 3.03 -21.95 -7.35
C LEU A 67 4.28 -22.68 -7.83
N LYS A 68 5.25 -22.98 -6.96
CA LYS A 68 6.45 -23.75 -7.33
C LYS A 68 6.09 -25.14 -7.87
N HIS A 69 5.22 -25.86 -7.17
CA HIS A 69 4.76 -27.19 -7.58
C HIS A 69 4.16 -27.18 -9.00
N THR A 70 3.47 -26.09 -9.37
CA THR A 70 2.85 -25.96 -10.69
C THR A 70 3.79 -25.38 -11.75
N PHE A 71 4.40 -24.23 -11.45
CA PHE A 71 5.20 -23.44 -12.37
C PHE A 71 6.64 -23.91 -12.50
N ASP A 72 7.21 -24.59 -11.52
CA ASP A 72 8.60 -25.06 -11.59
C ASP A 72 8.60 -26.57 -11.81
N ASP A 73 7.85 -27.30 -10.98
CA ASP A 73 7.86 -28.77 -10.98
C ASP A 73 6.88 -29.38 -12.02
N ARG A 74 6.03 -28.56 -12.65
CA ARG A 74 5.10 -28.96 -13.73
C ARG A 74 4.05 -29.98 -13.33
N PHE A 75 3.65 -29.95 -12.07
CA PHE A 75 2.58 -30.78 -11.57
C PHE A 75 1.26 -30.03 -11.47
N PHE A 76 0.19 -30.80 -11.55
CA PHE A 76 -1.16 -30.31 -11.38
C PHE A 76 -1.39 -29.94 -9.92
N THR A 77 -1.95 -28.76 -9.70
CA THR A 77 -2.30 -28.25 -8.37
C THR A 77 -3.79 -27.96 -8.33
N PHE A 78 -4.49 -28.60 -7.41
CA PHE A 78 -5.89 -28.34 -7.16
C PHE A 78 -6.11 -28.03 -5.69
N ARG A 79 -6.82 -26.94 -5.39
CA ARG A 79 -7.22 -26.57 -4.03
C ARG A 79 -8.70 -26.29 -3.89
N PHE A 80 -9.31 -26.88 -2.86
CA PHE A 80 -10.60 -26.44 -2.34
C PHE A 80 -10.36 -25.50 -1.17
N VAL A 81 -10.81 -24.25 -1.26
CA VAL A 81 -10.75 -23.32 -0.13
C VAL A 81 -12.11 -23.29 0.56
N ALA A 82 -12.17 -23.91 1.73
CA ALA A 82 -13.31 -23.92 2.62
C ALA A 82 -13.19 -22.78 3.63
N ALA A 83 -14.07 -21.80 3.55
CA ALA A 83 -13.97 -20.57 4.31
C ALA A 83 -15.16 -20.36 5.25
N LEU A 84 -14.93 -20.02 6.51
CA LEU A 84 -16.00 -19.43 7.33
C LEU A 84 -16.41 -18.05 6.76
N VAL A 85 -17.63 -17.60 7.02
CA VAL A 85 -18.07 -16.28 6.54
C VAL A 85 -17.13 -15.20 7.08
N GLY A 86 -16.63 -14.34 6.19
CA GLY A 86 -15.67 -13.28 6.55
C GLY A 86 -14.23 -13.77 6.82
N SER A 87 -13.90 -15.00 6.40
CA SER A 87 -12.55 -15.58 6.47
C SER A 87 -11.64 -15.23 5.28
N GLY A 88 -11.83 -14.10 4.62
CA GLY A 88 -10.88 -13.64 3.59
C GLY A 88 -10.73 -14.52 2.35
N LYS A 89 -11.75 -15.31 1.98
CA LYS A 89 -11.69 -16.25 0.84
C LYS A 89 -11.36 -15.55 -0.50
N THR A 90 -11.99 -14.41 -0.77
CA THR A 90 -11.76 -13.58 -1.97
C THR A 90 -10.41 -12.86 -1.89
N SER A 91 -9.98 -12.48 -0.68
CA SER A 91 -8.68 -11.89 -0.40
C SER A 91 -7.55 -12.87 -0.74
N LEU A 92 -7.69 -14.15 -0.39
CA LEU A 92 -6.73 -15.20 -0.73
C LEU A 92 -6.60 -15.37 -2.25
N LEU A 93 -7.72 -15.43 -2.99
CA LEU A 93 -7.68 -15.54 -4.45
C LEU A 93 -7.04 -14.31 -5.11
N THR A 94 -7.39 -13.11 -4.65
CA THR A 94 -6.79 -11.86 -5.15
C THR A 94 -5.28 -11.86 -4.93
N TYR A 95 -4.82 -12.30 -3.76
CA TYR A 95 -3.38 -12.40 -3.49
C TYR A 95 -2.68 -13.45 -4.37
N LEU A 96 -3.28 -14.63 -4.57
CA LEU A 96 -2.73 -15.64 -5.48
C LEU A 96 -2.67 -15.14 -6.94
N HIS A 97 -3.71 -14.43 -7.39
CA HIS A 97 -3.72 -13.76 -8.71
C HIS A 97 -2.55 -12.78 -8.82
N GLU A 98 -2.33 -11.94 -7.81
CA GLU A 98 -1.21 -11.01 -7.76
C GLU A 98 0.15 -11.72 -7.75
N LEU A 99 0.34 -12.76 -6.93
CA LEU A 99 1.58 -13.53 -6.89
C LEU A 99 1.91 -14.15 -8.25
N THR A 100 0.89 -14.58 -8.99
CA THR A 100 1.04 -15.17 -10.32
C THR A 100 1.37 -14.13 -11.39
N THR A 101 0.69 -12.97 -11.36
CA THR A 101 0.81 -11.95 -12.41
C THR A 101 1.96 -10.96 -12.21
N THR A 102 2.46 -10.81 -10.98
CA THR A 102 3.57 -9.88 -10.67
C THR A 102 4.96 -10.49 -10.83
N GLN A 103 5.07 -11.82 -10.89
CA GLN A 103 6.33 -12.48 -11.15
C GLN A 103 6.65 -12.46 -12.64
N SER A 104 7.72 -11.73 -13.01
CA SER A 104 8.16 -11.57 -14.40
C SER A 104 8.38 -12.90 -15.13
N ASN A 105 8.77 -13.95 -14.40
CA ASN A 105 8.99 -15.29 -14.95
C ASN A 105 7.67 -16.02 -15.25
N TYR A 106 6.56 -15.63 -14.64
CA TYR A 106 5.25 -16.26 -14.82
C TYR A 106 4.39 -15.47 -15.80
N GLU A 107 4.48 -14.14 -15.77
CA GLU A 107 3.63 -13.23 -16.55
C GLU A 107 3.68 -13.49 -18.07
N LYS A 108 4.83 -13.91 -18.61
CA LYS A 108 5.00 -14.23 -20.05
C LYS A 108 4.65 -15.67 -20.41
N HIS A 109 4.52 -16.52 -19.39
CA HIS A 109 4.40 -17.98 -19.51
C HIS A 109 3.15 -18.47 -18.75
N SER A 110 2.10 -17.64 -18.66
CA SER A 110 0.85 -18.08 -18.05
C SER A 110 -0.38 -17.35 -18.56
N VAL A 111 -1.50 -18.05 -18.45
CA VAL A 111 -2.83 -17.47 -18.51
C VAL A 111 -3.46 -17.61 -17.13
N VAL A 112 -3.92 -16.49 -16.58
CA VAL A 112 -4.61 -16.44 -15.29
C VAL A 112 -6.05 -15.98 -15.55
N ILE A 113 -7.01 -16.81 -15.17
CA ILE A 113 -8.44 -16.55 -15.33
C ILE A 113 -9.08 -16.61 -13.94
N GLN A 114 -9.68 -15.50 -13.53
CA GLN A 114 -10.41 -15.38 -12.28
C GLN A 114 -11.86 -15.02 -12.56
N PHE A 115 -12.80 -15.77 -12.00
CA PHE A 115 -14.24 -15.52 -12.16
C PHE A 115 -15.05 -16.09 -11.00
N PRO A 116 -16.22 -15.52 -10.72
CA PRO A 116 -17.16 -16.11 -9.78
C PRO A 116 -18.02 -17.18 -10.48
N LEU A 117 -18.25 -18.30 -9.81
CA LEU A 117 -18.90 -19.47 -10.41
C LEU A 117 -20.40 -19.23 -10.70
N ASP A 118 -21.06 -18.40 -9.90
CA ASP A 118 -22.47 -18.04 -10.04
C ASP A 118 -22.76 -17.12 -11.25
N ASP A 119 -21.75 -16.47 -11.83
CA ASP A 119 -21.88 -15.78 -13.13
C ASP A 119 -22.36 -16.74 -14.24
N LEU A 120 -22.06 -18.03 -14.11
CA LEU A 120 -22.48 -19.05 -15.07
C LEU A 120 -24.00 -19.25 -15.09
N LEU A 121 -24.72 -18.86 -14.02
CA LEU A 121 -26.18 -18.91 -13.99
C LEU A 121 -26.79 -17.93 -14.99
N LEU A 122 -26.15 -16.76 -15.16
CA LEU A 122 -26.56 -15.71 -16.08
C LEU A 122 -25.97 -15.90 -17.49
N PHE A 123 -24.99 -16.79 -17.62
CA PHE A 123 -24.35 -17.12 -18.89
C PHE A 123 -25.35 -17.88 -19.78
N GLY A 124 -25.63 -17.29 -20.95
CA GLY A 124 -26.85 -17.52 -21.74
C GLY A 124 -27.07 -18.94 -22.28
N GLY A 125 -28.32 -19.19 -22.69
CA GLY A 125 -28.77 -20.44 -23.31
C GLY A 125 -29.41 -21.44 -22.33
N SER A 126 -30.18 -22.38 -22.86
CA SER A 126 -30.79 -23.51 -22.13
C SER A 126 -29.83 -24.71 -21.97
N HIS A 127 -28.52 -24.46 -22.07
CA HIS A 127 -27.49 -25.50 -21.98
C HIS A 127 -27.26 -25.91 -20.52
N SER A 128 -26.74 -27.12 -20.32
CA SER A 128 -26.35 -27.62 -19.00
C SER A 128 -25.23 -26.77 -18.39
N PHE A 129 -25.13 -26.78 -17.07
CA PHE A 129 -24.13 -26.01 -16.33
C PHE A 129 -22.69 -26.40 -16.74
N SER A 130 -22.46 -27.69 -17.03
CA SER A 130 -21.19 -28.19 -17.56
C SER A 130 -20.77 -27.51 -18.88
N ILE A 131 -21.68 -27.37 -19.85
CA ILE A 131 -21.38 -26.68 -21.10
C ILE A 131 -21.06 -25.21 -20.84
N LYS A 132 -21.84 -24.56 -19.96
CA LYS A 132 -21.59 -23.15 -19.59
C LYS A 132 -20.22 -22.97 -18.95
N PHE A 133 -19.84 -23.85 -18.04
CA PHE A 133 -18.53 -23.85 -17.38
C PHE A 133 -17.40 -23.95 -18.40
N TYR A 134 -17.42 -24.96 -19.28
CA TYR A 134 -16.36 -25.15 -20.25
C TYR A 134 -16.30 -24.03 -21.30
N CYS A 135 -17.45 -23.56 -21.80
CA CYS A 135 -17.51 -22.43 -22.72
C CYS A 135 -16.92 -21.16 -22.10
N TYR A 136 -17.15 -20.93 -20.80
CA TYR A 136 -16.59 -19.79 -20.10
C TYR A 136 -15.06 -19.89 -20.01
N ILE A 137 -14.54 -20.99 -19.45
CA ILE A 137 -13.10 -21.13 -19.22
C ILE A 137 -12.32 -21.17 -20.54
N LEU A 138 -12.84 -21.87 -21.57
CA LEU A 138 -12.19 -21.95 -22.87
C LEU A 138 -12.29 -20.62 -23.60
N GLY A 139 -13.45 -19.95 -23.57
CA GLY A 139 -13.61 -18.64 -24.17
C GLY A 139 -12.61 -17.62 -23.64
N ASP A 140 -12.41 -17.58 -22.32
CA ASP A 140 -11.40 -16.70 -21.72
C ASP A 140 -9.97 -17.16 -22.00
N THR A 141 -9.73 -18.46 -22.00
CA THR A 141 -8.41 -19.03 -22.31
C THR A 141 -7.99 -18.64 -23.73
N PHE A 142 -8.83 -18.90 -24.73
CA PHE A 142 -8.55 -18.51 -26.11
C PHE A 142 -8.42 -17.00 -26.26
N TRP A 143 -9.28 -16.20 -25.60
CA TRP A 143 -9.15 -14.75 -25.68
C TRP A 143 -7.77 -14.28 -25.16
N GLN A 144 -7.32 -14.80 -24.01
CA GLN A 144 -6.00 -14.50 -23.44
C GLN A 144 -4.86 -14.96 -24.36
N LEU A 145 -4.89 -16.20 -24.85
CA LEU A 145 -3.85 -16.73 -25.73
C LEU A 145 -3.71 -15.91 -27.04
N ILE A 146 -4.80 -15.33 -27.54
CA ILE A 146 -4.82 -14.59 -28.81
C ILE A 146 -4.51 -13.09 -28.65
N HIS A 147 -4.95 -12.47 -27.56
CA HIS A 147 -4.95 -11.01 -27.40
C HIS A 147 -3.97 -10.49 -26.34
N ASN A 148 -3.41 -11.35 -25.48
CA ASN A 148 -2.44 -10.91 -24.47
C ASN A 148 -1.06 -10.65 -25.10
N GLN A 149 -0.70 -9.37 -25.22
CA GLN A 149 0.55 -8.91 -25.82
C GLN A 149 1.83 -9.29 -25.05
N LYS A 150 1.69 -9.77 -23.81
CA LYS A 150 2.84 -10.19 -22.98
C LYS A 150 3.31 -11.61 -23.29
N LEU A 151 2.47 -12.42 -23.94
CA LEU A 151 2.77 -13.81 -24.29
C LEU A 151 3.64 -13.91 -25.55
N LEU A 152 4.25 -15.08 -25.75
CA LEU A 152 5.01 -15.37 -26.96
C LEU A 152 4.09 -15.37 -28.20
N PRO A 153 4.48 -14.73 -29.32
CA PRO A 153 3.67 -14.68 -30.55
C PRO A 153 3.28 -16.07 -31.09
N GLU A 154 4.11 -17.08 -30.88
CA GLU A 154 3.87 -18.46 -31.30
C GLU A 154 2.69 -19.10 -30.55
N VAL A 155 2.44 -18.70 -29.30
CA VAL A 155 1.32 -19.21 -28.49
C VAL A 155 -0.02 -18.79 -29.12
N LYS A 156 -0.08 -17.55 -29.62
CA LYS A 156 -1.24 -17.06 -30.38
C LYS A 156 -1.50 -17.93 -31.60
N LYS A 157 -0.45 -18.29 -32.34
CA LYS A 157 -0.58 -19.14 -33.53
C LYS A 157 -1.14 -20.52 -33.17
N VAL A 158 -0.60 -21.17 -32.13
CA VAL A 158 -1.13 -22.46 -31.63
C VAL A 158 -2.62 -22.35 -31.28
N ALA A 159 -3.03 -21.29 -30.59
CA ALA A 159 -4.44 -21.08 -30.25
C ALA A 159 -5.33 -20.89 -31.49
N GLN A 160 -4.83 -20.21 -32.53
CA GLN A 160 -5.53 -20.03 -33.80
C GLN A 160 -5.65 -21.34 -34.58
N ASP A 161 -4.57 -22.13 -34.63
CA ASP A 161 -4.53 -23.42 -35.30
C ASP A 161 -5.55 -24.38 -34.66
N ILE A 162 -5.60 -24.44 -33.31
CA ILE A 162 -6.62 -25.23 -32.59
C ILE A 162 -8.03 -24.75 -32.94
N LEU A 163 -8.31 -23.45 -32.88
CA LEU A 163 -9.64 -22.96 -33.23
C LEU A 163 -10.01 -23.31 -34.68
N GLN A 164 -9.07 -23.22 -35.62
CA GLN A 164 -9.31 -23.54 -37.02
C GLN A 164 -9.74 -25.00 -37.22
N GLU A 165 -9.24 -25.94 -36.40
CA GLU A 165 -9.65 -27.35 -36.47
C GLU A 165 -11.12 -27.57 -36.08
N TYR A 166 -11.70 -26.70 -35.25
CA TYR A 166 -13.08 -26.81 -34.78
C TYR A 166 -14.04 -25.81 -35.45
N LEU A 167 -13.52 -24.84 -36.22
CA LEU A 167 -14.31 -23.84 -36.90
C LEU A 167 -14.36 -24.14 -38.41
N ASP A 168 -15.48 -24.68 -38.88
CA ASP A 168 -15.68 -24.98 -40.32
C ASP A 168 -15.71 -23.71 -41.21
N GLU A 169 -15.96 -22.53 -40.62
CA GLU A 169 -16.05 -21.25 -41.31
C GLU A 169 -14.85 -20.33 -40.99
N GLN A 170 -13.95 -20.16 -41.97
CA GLN A 170 -12.82 -19.23 -41.88
C GLN A 170 -13.25 -17.81 -41.48
N GLN A 171 -14.42 -17.37 -41.96
CA GLN A 171 -14.99 -16.08 -41.63
C GLN A 171 -15.26 -15.94 -40.12
N LEU A 172 -15.66 -17.01 -39.43
CA LEU A 172 -15.92 -16.99 -37.99
C LEU A 172 -14.63 -16.92 -37.18
N LEU A 173 -13.58 -17.63 -37.62
CA LEU A 173 -12.23 -17.51 -37.07
C LEU A 173 -11.73 -16.07 -37.19
N ASP A 174 -11.82 -15.47 -38.38
CA ASP A 174 -11.42 -14.08 -38.64
C ASP A 174 -12.19 -13.10 -37.73
N GLN A 175 -13.46 -13.40 -37.44
CA GLN A 175 -14.26 -12.59 -36.52
C GLN A 175 -13.79 -12.68 -35.07
N LEU A 176 -13.27 -13.83 -34.62
CA LEU A 176 -12.81 -14.08 -33.25
C LEU A 176 -11.40 -13.56 -32.99
N ILE A 177 -10.51 -13.58 -33.99
CA ILE A 177 -9.10 -13.16 -33.84
C ILE A 177 -8.87 -11.65 -34.05
N ARG A 178 -9.94 -10.88 -34.20
CA ARG A 178 -9.91 -9.42 -34.41
C ARG A 178 -9.25 -8.71 -33.23
N ALA A 179 -8.20 -7.92 -33.50
CA ALA A 179 -7.38 -7.27 -32.49
C ALA A 179 -8.16 -6.30 -31.57
N ASP A 180 -9.27 -5.72 -32.04
CA ASP A 180 -10.13 -4.79 -31.30
C ASP A 180 -11.25 -5.49 -30.51
N LEU A 181 -11.33 -6.82 -30.56
CA LEU A 181 -12.42 -7.57 -29.96
C LEU A 181 -12.25 -7.69 -28.44
N LYS A 182 -13.17 -7.06 -27.72
CA LYS A 182 -13.24 -7.12 -26.26
C LYS A 182 -13.59 -8.54 -25.75
N PRO A 183 -13.24 -8.89 -24.49
CA PRO A 183 -13.48 -10.22 -23.91
C PRO A 183 -14.95 -10.67 -23.98
N ASN A 184 -15.90 -9.85 -23.53
CA ASN A 184 -17.31 -10.26 -23.47
C ASN A 184 -17.92 -10.58 -24.86
N PRO A 185 -17.73 -9.73 -25.88
CA PRO A 185 -18.10 -10.07 -27.25
C PRO A 185 -17.45 -11.35 -27.78
N PHE A 186 -16.16 -11.57 -27.51
CA PHE A 186 -15.46 -12.80 -27.88
C PHE A 186 -16.13 -14.02 -27.22
N ARG A 187 -16.30 -13.98 -25.89
CA ARG A 187 -16.87 -15.07 -25.11
C ARG A 187 -18.29 -15.43 -25.56
N LYS A 188 -19.11 -14.43 -25.88
CA LYS A 188 -20.47 -14.65 -26.40
C LYS A 188 -20.45 -15.34 -27.77
N LYS A 189 -19.57 -14.93 -28.68
CA LYS A 189 -19.42 -15.57 -29.99
C LYS A 189 -18.90 -17.00 -29.87
N PHE A 190 -17.86 -17.19 -29.05
CA PHE A 190 -17.30 -18.50 -28.76
C PHE A 190 -18.38 -19.44 -28.21
N SER A 191 -19.10 -19.02 -27.16
CA SER A 191 -20.15 -19.83 -26.57
C SER A 191 -21.29 -20.15 -27.54
N ASN A 192 -21.74 -19.19 -28.34
CA ASN A 192 -22.82 -19.42 -29.31
C ASN A 192 -22.45 -20.48 -30.35
N PHE A 193 -21.17 -20.56 -30.74
CA PHE A 193 -20.70 -21.54 -31.70
C PHE A 193 -20.48 -22.91 -31.04
N PHE A 194 -19.68 -22.94 -29.96
CA PHE A 194 -19.23 -24.19 -29.36
C PHE A 194 -20.32 -24.89 -28.54
N ALA A 195 -21.30 -24.17 -27.97
CA ALA A 195 -22.33 -24.81 -27.16
C ALA A 195 -23.25 -25.77 -27.96
N THR A 196 -23.28 -25.64 -29.29
CA THR A 196 -24.10 -26.47 -30.19
C THR A 196 -23.29 -27.42 -31.07
N SER A 197 -21.95 -27.36 -31.02
CA SER A 197 -21.08 -28.10 -31.95
C SER A 197 -20.86 -29.57 -31.59
N GLY A 198 -21.40 -30.05 -30.47
CA GLY A 198 -21.27 -31.45 -30.03
C GLY A 198 -19.85 -31.83 -29.58
N ILE A 199 -18.96 -30.85 -29.38
CA ILE A 199 -17.56 -31.07 -29.01
C ILE A 199 -17.44 -31.61 -27.60
N ASN A 200 -16.47 -32.51 -27.39
CA ASN A 200 -16.04 -32.92 -26.06
C ASN A 200 -15.20 -31.82 -25.41
N PHE A 201 -15.87 -30.94 -24.66
CA PHE A 201 -15.23 -29.79 -24.03
C PHE A 201 -14.09 -30.12 -23.07
N ALA A 202 -14.19 -31.22 -22.32
CA ALA A 202 -13.14 -31.62 -21.40
C ALA A 202 -11.87 -32.04 -22.16
N GLU A 203 -12.02 -32.73 -23.28
CA GLU A 203 -10.91 -33.11 -24.15
C GLU A 203 -10.25 -31.86 -24.77
N LEU A 204 -11.06 -30.97 -25.37
CA LEU A 204 -10.57 -29.70 -25.90
C LEU A 204 -9.79 -28.88 -24.85
N PHE A 205 -10.29 -28.81 -23.61
CA PHE A 205 -9.60 -28.13 -22.52
C PHE A 205 -8.18 -28.68 -22.27
N PHE A 206 -8.04 -30.01 -22.19
CA PHE A 206 -6.73 -30.62 -21.98
C PHE A 206 -5.84 -30.59 -23.23
N ASP A 207 -6.41 -30.59 -24.42
CA ASP A 207 -5.68 -30.51 -25.67
C ASP A 207 -5.07 -29.11 -25.85
N VAL A 208 -5.81 -28.05 -25.54
CA VAL A 208 -5.27 -26.67 -25.51
C VAL A 208 -4.05 -26.57 -24.59
N ILE A 209 -4.15 -27.11 -23.36
CA ILE A 209 -3.02 -27.10 -22.42
C ILE A 209 -1.84 -27.89 -22.98
N SER A 210 -2.10 -29.05 -23.59
CA SER A 210 -1.07 -29.94 -24.11
C SER A 210 -0.33 -29.34 -25.30
N GLU A 211 -1.04 -28.73 -26.25
CA GLU A 211 -0.44 -28.10 -27.42
C GLU A 211 0.39 -26.88 -27.06
N VAL A 212 -0.10 -26.02 -26.16
CA VAL A 212 0.68 -24.87 -25.67
C VAL A 212 1.90 -25.34 -24.87
N LYS A 213 1.78 -26.38 -24.05
CA LYS A 213 2.91 -26.98 -23.31
C LYS A 213 3.98 -27.55 -24.25
N LYS A 214 3.62 -28.12 -25.40
CA LYS A 214 4.59 -28.60 -26.40
C LYS A 214 5.42 -27.46 -26.98
N LEU A 215 4.79 -26.32 -27.24
CA LEU A 215 5.47 -25.11 -27.72
C LEU A 215 6.37 -24.49 -26.63
N ASP A 216 5.81 -24.31 -25.44
CA ASP A 216 6.50 -23.74 -24.29
C ASP A 216 6.25 -24.59 -23.05
N SER A 217 7.22 -25.45 -22.74
CA SER A 217 7.17 -26.33 -21.57
C SER A 217 7.03 -25.58 -20.24
N ARG A 218 7.27 -24.26 -20.24
CA ARG A 218 7.14 -23.42 -19.05
C ARG A 218 5.75 -22.81 -18.88
N PHE A 219 4.89 -22.95 -19.88
CA PHE A 219 3.59 -22.32 -19.89
C PHE A 219 2.63 -22.98 -18.88
N THR A 220 1.97 -22.17 -18.06
CA THR A 220 1.08 -22.65 -16.99
C THR A 220 -0.30 -22.02 -17.11
N PHE A 221 -1.34 -22.81 -16.87
CA PHE A 221 -2.73 -22.33 -16.86
C PHE A 221 -3.23 -22.23 -15.43
N VAL A 222 -3.84 -21.09 -15.07
CA VAL A 222 -4.29 -20.81 -13.71
C VAL A 222 -5.77 -20.40 -13.73
N TYR A 223 -6.60 -21.13 -12.98
CA TYR A 223 -8.03 -20.86 -12.85
C TYR A 223 -8.39 -20.62 -11.37
N LEU A 224 -8.86 -19.42 -11.06
CA LEU A 224 -9.22 -18.97 -9.72
C LEU A 224 -10.73 -18.73 -9.65
N ILE A 225 -11.45 -19.67 -9.04
CA ILE A 225 -12.92 -19.75 -9.11
C ILE A 225 -13.50 -19.41 -7.74
N ASP A 226 -14.20 -18.28 -7.63
CA ASP A 226 -14.85 -17.83 -6.38
C ASP A 226 -16.36 -18.19 -6.39
N GLN A 227 -17.06 -17.89 -5.29
CA GLN A 227 -18.51 -17.94 -5.16
C GLN A 227 -19.16 -19.30 -5.44
N LEU A 228 -18.51 -20.41 -5.04
CA LEU A 228 -19.20 -21.71 -5.00
C LEU A 228 -20.46 -21.66 -4.12
N ASP A 229 -20.45 -20.84 -3.07
CA ASP A 229 -21.60 -20.56 -2.22
C ASP A 229 -22.76 -19.86 -2.95
N GLY A 230 -22.50 -19.18 -4.06
CA GLY A 230 -23.55 -18.61 -4.92
C GLY A 230 -24.46 -19.66 -5.56
N LEU A 231 -24.01 -20.92 -5.63
CA LEU A 231 -24.80 -22.04 -6.15
C LEU A 231 -25.67 -22.73 -5.07
N GLU A 232 -25.69 -22.27 -3.82
CA GLU A 232 -26.40 -22.96 -2.72
C GLU A 232 -27.89 -23.22 -3.03
N LYS A 233 -28.54 -22.31 -3.75
CA LYS A 233 -29.96 -22.40 -4.14
C LYS A 233 -30.20 -23.19 -5.42
N PHE A 234 -29.15 -23.74 -6.01
CA PHE A 234 -29.10 -24.34 -7.35
C PHE A 234 -28.53 -25.78 -7.25
N PRO A 235 -29.31 -26.73 -6.69
CA PRO A 235 -28.80 -28.06 -6.36
C PRO A 235 -28.35 -28.85 -7.58
N GLN A 236 -29.00 -28.67 -8.73
CA GLN A 236 -28.61 -29.34 -9.98
C GLN A 236 -27.23 -28.86 -10.44
N GLU A 237 -26.97 -27.55 -10.35
CA GLU A 237 -25.69 -26.92 -10.70
C GLU A 237 -24.57 -27.35 -9.75
N ILE A 238 -24.88 -27.58 -8.46
CA ILE A 238 -23.93 -28.21 -7.51
C ILE A 238 -23.58 -29.63 -7.94
N GLU A 239 -24.56 -30.46 -8.32
CA GLU A 239 -24.28 -31.82 -8.82
C GLU A 239 -23.45 -31.80 -10.09
N GLU A 240 -23.78 -30.93 -11.05
CA GLU A 240 -22.98 -30.77 -12.26
C GLU A 240 -21.55 -30.31 -11.95
N THR A 241 -21.38 -29.39 -10.99
CA THR A 241 -20.07 -28.96 -10.48
C THR A 241 -19.26 -30.15 -9.94
N ARG A 242 -19.88 -31.04 -9.14
CA ARG A 242 -19.21 -32.27 -8.67
C ARG A 242 -18.75 -33.14 -9.83
N VAL A 243 -19.60 -33.34 -10.84
CA VAL A 243 -19.28 -34.17 -12.01
C VAL A 243 -18.10 -33.57 -12.79
N ILE A 244 -18.09 -32.26 -13.03
CA ILE A 244 -17.03 -31.55 -13.75
C ILE A 244 -15.68 -31.75 -13.05
N PHE A 245 -15.58 -31.38 -11.76
CA PHE A 245 -14.31 -31.45 -11.06
C PHE A 245 -13.85 -32.88 -10.83
N ARG A 246 -14.75 -33.83 -10.56
CA ARG A 246 -14.40 -35.25 -10.48
C ARG A 246 -13.80 -35.76 -11.80
N ALA A 247 -14.39 -35.39 -12.95
CA ALA A 247 -13.88 -35.77 -14.25
C ALA A 247 -12.49 -35.16 -14.52
N LEU A 248 -12.32 -33.87 -14.23
CA LEU A 248 -11.06 -33.14 -14.39
C LEU A 248 -9.94 -33.76 -13.54
N LEU A 249 -10.20 -34.03 -12.25
CA LEU A 249 -9.25 -34.65 -11.32
C LEU A 249 -8.87 -36.08 -11.74
N LYS A 250 -9.84 -36.86 -12.21
CA LYS A 250 -9.55 -38.20 -12.75
C LYS A 250 -8.68 -38.13 -13.99
N GLN A 251 -9.01 -37.23 -14.92
CA GLN A 251 -8.29 -37.12 -16.18
C GLN A 251 -6.85 -36.63 -15.99
N THR A 252 -6.62 -35.64 -15.12
CA THR A 252 -5.26 -35.20 -14.74
C THR A 252 -4.43 -36.34 -14.14
N THR A 253 -5.02 -37.12 -13.24
CA THR A 253 -4.31 -38.24 -12.59
C THR A 253 -4.08 -39.42 -13.54
N GLN A 254 -5.09 -39.81 -14.32
CA GLN A 254 -5.06 -41.01 -15.16
C GLN A 254 -4.34 -40.79 -16.50
N LYS A 255 -4.65 -39.69 -17.22
CA LYS A 255 -4.06 -39.39 -18.54
C LYS A 255 -2.67 -38.77 -18.40
N PHE A 256 -2.49 -37.86 -17.44
CA PHE A 256 -1.26 -37.06 -17.32
C PHE A 256 -0.35 -37.47 -16.15
N LYS A 257 -0.77 -38.42 -15.29
CA LYS A 257 -0.02 -38.79 -14.06
C LYS A 257 0.33 -37.56 -13.22
N ALA A 258 -0.61 -36.61 -13.15
CA ALA A 258 -0.45 -35.28 -12.56
C ALA A 258 0.63 -34.37 -13.19
N SER A 259 1.37 -34.78 -14.23
CA SER A 259 2.40 -33.96 -14.89
C SER A 259 1.82 -33.00 -15.93
N ILE A 260 1.02 -32.05 -15.48
CA ILE A 260 0.43 -31.00 -16.31
C ILE A 260 0.48 -29.65 -15.57
N PRO A 261 0.98 -28.57 -16.20
CA PRO A 261 1.16 -27.26 -15.57
C PRO A 261 -0.19 -26.52 -15.50
N LEU A 262 -1.03 -26.96 -14.58
CA LEU A 262 -2.39 -26.47 -14.38
C LEU A 262 -2.63 -26.26 -12.88
N LEU A 263 -3.02 -25.05 -12.50
CA LEU A 263 -3.41 -24.68 -11.14
C LEU A 263 -4.88 -24.28 -11.12
N ILE A 264 -5.66 -24.90 -10.24
CA ILE A 264 -7.07 -24.59 -10.06
C ILE A 264 -7.37 -24.40 -8.57
N TYR A 265 -7.95 -23.27 -8.24
CA TYR A 265 -8.51 -23.00 -6.91
C TYR A 265 -10.03 -22.83 -7.05
N LEU A 266 -10.78 -23.59 -6.26
CA LEU A 266 -12.23 -23.44 -6.14
C LEU A 266 -12.58 -23.08 -4.70
N VAL A 267 -13.29 -21.95 -4.53
CA VAL A 267 -13.49 -21.29 -3.25
C VAL A 267 -14.97 -21.16 -2.93
N GLY A 268 -15.32 -21.48 -1.68
CA GLY A 268 -16.68 -21.34 -1.16
C GLY A 268 -16.70 -21.32 0.37
N THR A 269 -17.89 -21.21 0.95
CA THR A 269 -18.03 -21.33 2.39
C THR A 269 -17.72 -22.76 2.87
N SER A 270 -17.35 -22.90 4.14
CA SER A 270 -17.01 -24.20 4.74
C SER A 270 -18.13 -25.22 4.59
N ASP A 271 -19.39 -24.79 4.71
CA ASP A 271 -20.55 -25.67 4.59
C ASP A 271 -20.78 -26.10 3.13
N ASN A 272 -20.67 -25.19 2.18
CA ASN A 272 -20.83 -25.50 0.75
C ASN A 272 -19.71 -26.41 0.23
N VAL A 273 -18.45 -26.13 0.60
CA VAL A 273 -17.31 -26.99 0.23
C VAL A 273 -17.46 -28.37 0.88
N ARG A 274 -17.81 -28.43 2.16
CA ARG A 274 -18.05 -29.71 2.86
C ARG A 274 -19.18 -30.49 2.21
N SER A 275 -20.29 -29.84 1.86
CA SER A 275 -21.42 -30.46 1.16
C SER A 275 -21.01 -30.97 -0.22
N LEU A 276 -20.23 -30.21 -0.96
CA LEU A 276 -19.75 -30.59 -2.29
C LEU A 276 -18.83 -31.82 -2.21
N ILE A 277 -17.87 -31.83 -1.28
CA ILE A 277 -16.90 -32.91 -1.11
C ILE A 277 -17.55 -34.17 -0.52
N LYS A 278 -18.29 -34.05 0.60
CA LYS A 278 -18.89 -35.21 1.27
C LYS A 278 -20.05 -35.83 0.50
N GLY A 279 -20.70 -35.05 -0.37
CA GLY A 279 -21.76 -35.55 -1.25
C GLY A 279 -21.26 -36.53 -2.33
N ASP A 280 -19.96 -36.61 -2.57
CA ASP A 280 -19.37 -37.53 -3.56
C ASP A 280 -18.13 -38.24 -2.95
N PRO A 281 -18.25 -39.52 -2.54
CA PRO A 281 -17.15 -40.28 -1.95
C PRO A 281 -15.92 -40.40 -2.86
N VAL A 282 -16.11 -40.38 -4.18
CA VAL A 282 -15.02 -40.46 -5.15
C VAL A 282 -14.32 -39.12 -5.25
N LEU A 283 -15.06 -38.02 -5.25
CA LEU A 283 -14.44 -36.69 -5.20
C LEU A 283 -13.67 -36.51 -3.88
N ASN A 284 -14.26 -36.92 -2.76
CA ASN A 284 -13.63 -36.85 -1.43
C ASN A 284 -12.28 -37.58 -1.36
N SER A 285 -12.17 -38.76 -1.99
CA SER A 285 -10.90 -39.49 -2.01
C SER A 285 -9.84 -38.81 -2.89
N LEU A 286 -10.26 -38.09 -3.94
CA LEU A 286 -9.36 -37.38 -4.85
C LEU A 286 -8.82 -36.06 -4.28
N VAL A 287 -9.52 -35.44 -3.31
CA VAL A 287 -9.21 -34.07 -2.83
C VAL A 287 -8.85 -34.00 -1.35
N LYS A 288 -8.58 -35.14 -0.71
CA LYS A 288 -8.33 -35.23 0.73
C LYS A 288 -7.22 -34.28 1.21
N GLU A 289 -6.14 -34.16 0.45
CA GLU A 289 -4.95 -33.34 0.76
C GLU A 289 -5.04 -31.92 0.13
N SER A 290 -6.07 -31.70 -0.70
CA SER A 290 -6.26 -30.46 -1.49
C SER A 290 -7.07 -29.39 -0.75
N ALA A 291 -7.59 -29.66 0.44
CA ALA A 291 -8.42 -28.71 1.17
C ALA A 291 -7.58 -27.70 1.97
N ILE A 292 -7.92 -26.42 1.83
CA ILE A 292 -7.48 -25.32 2.69
C ILE A 292 -8.70 -24.87 3.49
N ASN A 293 -8.69 -25.08 4.81
CA ASN A 293 -9.77 -24.62 5.67
C ASN A 293 -9.34 -23.32 6.35
N LEU A 294 -9.97 -22.21 5.94
CA LEU A 294 -9.77 -20.90 6.54
C LEU A 294 -10.64 -20.77 7.80
N SER A 295 -9.98 -20.59 8.93
CA SER A 295 -10.61 -20.29 10.22
C SER A 295 -11.24 -18.89 10.22
N SER A 296 -12.08 -18.57 11.22
CA SER A 296 -12.54 -17.20 11.44
C SER A 296 -11.36 -16.28 11.82
N GLY A 297 -11.62 -14.98 11.91
CA GLY A 297 -10.64 -14.07 12.52
C GLY A 297 -10.36 -14.44 13.97
N SER A 298 -9.09 -14.44 14.35
CA SER A 298 -8.66 -14.65 15.73
C SER A 298 -8.49 -13.32 16.45
N ASN A 299 -8.61 -13.35 17.79
CA ASN A 299 -8.32 -12.19 18.62
C ASN A 299 -6.89 -11.66 18.41
N LYS A 300 -5.92 -12.54 18.16
CA LYS A 300 -4.53 -12.14 17.84
C LYS A 300 -4.49 -11.22 16.62
N GLU A 301 -5.19 -11.58 15.55
CA GLU A 301 -5.20 -10.80 14.31
C GLU A 301 -6.00 -9.50 14.45
N PHE A 302 -7.11 -9.52 15.20
CA PHE A 302 -7.83 -8.29 15.56
C PHE A 302 -6.93 -7.33 16.36
N MET A 303 -6.12 -7.87 17.29
CA MET A 303 -5.14 -7.07 18.03
C MET A 303 -4.00 -6.55 17.15
N MET A 304 -3.58 -7.29 16.13
CA MET A 304 -2.59 -6.81 15.14
C MET A 304 -3.14 -5.61 14.34
N ILE A 305 -4.41 -5.66 13.90
CA ILE A 305 -5.07 -4.53 13.23
C ILE A 305 -5.14 -3.32 14.15
N LYS A 306 -5.61 -3.55 15.40
CA LYS A 306 -5.65 -2.50 16.42
C LYS A 306 -4.28 -1.88 16.61
N GLN A 307 -3.25 -2.69 16.80
CA GLN A 307 -1.90 -2.24 17.03
C GLN A 307 -1.35 -1.45 15.84
N GLU A 308 -1.62 -1.87 14.60
CA GLU A 308 -1.19 -1.15 13.40
C GLU A 308 -1.86 0.23 13.30
N ILE A 309 -3.15 0.33 13.59
CA ILE A 309 -3.87 1.61 13.66
C ILE A 309 -3.32 2.49 14.79
N ASP A 310 -3.19 1.91 15.99
CA ASP A 310 -2.69 2.56 17.20
C ASP A 310 -1.28 3.14 17.00
N ASP A 311 -0.38 2.33 16.45
CA ASP A 311 1.00 2.74 16.15
C ASP A 311 1.04 3.87 15.13
N ARG A 312 0.11 3.88 14.18
CA ARG A 312 0.03 4.93 13.17
C ARG A 312 -0.48 6.25 13.74
N ILE A 313 -1.52 6.21 14.56
CA ILE A 313 -2.03 7.39 15.28
C ILE A 313 -0.95 7.96 16.19
N LYS A 314 -0.27 7.10 16.97
CA LYS A 314 0.88 7.48 17.80
C LYS A 314 1.97 8.14 16.95
N GLY A 315 2.41 7.49 15.88
CA GLY A 315 3.48 8.02 15.03
C GLY A 315 3.14 9.34 14.34
N ALA A 316 1.84 9.63 14.11
CA ALA A 316 1.40 10.84 13.45
C ALA A 316 1.12 12.01 14.41
N TYR A 317 0.73 11.76 15.66
CA TYR A 317 0.18 12.81 16.53
C TYR A 317 0.73 12.83 17.96
N LYS A 318 1.60 11.88 18.36
CA LYS A 318 2.12 11.84 19.73
C LYS A 318 2.87 13.12 20.08
N GLY A 319 2.42 13.86 21.10
CA GLY A 319 3.00 15.16 21.48
C GLY A 319 2.21 16.37 20.98
N TYR A 320 1.14 16.16 20.20
CA TYR A 320 0.18 17.22 19.89
C TYR A 320 -0.64 17.55 21.14
N LYS A 321 -1.07 18.82 21.27
CA LYS A 321 -1.80 19.32 22.46
C LYS A 321 -2.99 18.43 22.86
N ASN A 322 -3.74 17.94 21.88
CA ASN A 322 -4.94 17.13 22.12
C ASN A 322 -4.69 15.62 22.08
N PHE A 323 -3.42 15.20 21.92
CA PHE A 323 -3.09 13.78 21.74
C PHE A 323 -3.53 12.94 22.93
N ASN A 324 -3.24 13.37 24.16
CA ASN A 324 -3.53 12.58 25.35
C ASN A 324 -5.03 12.29 25.50
N ASN A 325 -5.89 13.29 25.27
CA ASN A 325 -7.34 13.14 25.35
C ASN A 325 -7.87 12.22 24.23
N ALA A 326 -7.41 12.43 22.99
CA ALA A 326 -7.78 11.57 21.86
C ALA A 326 -7.31 10.12 22.08
N TRP A 327 -6.10 9.96 22.64
CA TRP A 327 -5.50 8.67 22.90
C TRP A 327 -6.24 7.90 24.00
N GLU A 328 -6.63 8.59 25.07
CA GLU A 328 -7.48 8.03 26.12
C GLU A 328 -8.82 7.55 25.56
N GLU A 329 -9.50 8.36 24.72
CA GLU A 329 -10.72 7.94 24.04
C GLU A 329 -10.50 6.71 23.13
N ILE A 330 -9.39 6.66 22.38
CA ILE A 330 -9.06 5.51 21.52
C ILE A 330 -8.83 4.24 22.35
N GLN A 331 -8.13 4.34 23.48
CA GLN A 331 -7.88 3.18 24.34
C GLN A 331 -9.14 2.70 25.05
N ASN A 332 -10.12 3.59 25.28
CA ASN A 332 -11.41 3.27 25.88
C ASN A 332 -12.45 2.71 24.87
N ILE A 333 -12.09 2.55 23.59
CA ILE A 333 -12.98 1.91 22.61
C ILE A 333 -13.24 0.46 23.04
N SER A 334 -14.50 0.18 23.39
CA SER A 334 -14.95 -1.19 23.68
C SER A 334 -14.83 -2.04 22.42
N LEU A 335 -13.96 -3.05 22.49
CA LEU A 335 -13.80 -4.08 21.48
C LEU A 335 -14.91 -5.12 21.70
N LYS A 336 -15.97 -5.04 20.89
CA LYS A 336 -16.95 -6.12 20.85
C LYS A 336 -16.28 -7.36 20.24
N PRO A 337 -16.62 -8.58 20.69
CA PRO A 337 -16.20 -9.79 19.99
C PRO A 337 -16.80 -9.75 18.57
N ALA A 338 -16.00 -9.34 17.59
CA ALA A 338 -16.40 -9.32 16.20
C ALA A 338 -16.45 -10.76 15.68
N GLN A 339 -17.47 -11.10 14.88
CA GLN A 339 -17.55 -12.44 14.29
C GLN A 339 -16.60 -12.56 13.09
N ASN A 340 -16.27 -11.44 12.44
CA ASN A 340 -15.37 -11.37 11.31
C ASN A 340 -14.57 -10.06 11.27
N PHE A 341 -13.52 -10.05 10.43
CA PHE A 341 -12.59 -8.91 10.29
C PHE A 341 -13.24 -7.63 9.79
N ARG A 342 -14.21 -7.75 8.89
CA ARG A 342 -14.85 -6.59 8.28
C ARG A 342 -15.62 -5.81 9.34
N GLU A 343 -16.39 -6.49 10.17
CA GLU A 343 -17.06 -5.88 11.33
C GLU A 343 -16.07 -5.22 12.29
N PHE A 344 -14.96 -5.91 12.61
CA PHE A 344 -13.92 -5.36 13.47
C PHE A 344 -13.32 -4.07 12.90
N CYS A 345 -12.96 -4.08 11.61
CA CYS A 345 -12.40 -2.93 10.93
C CYS A 345 -13.42 -1.78 10.89
N GLN A 346 -14.67 -2.06 10.54
CA GLN A 346 -15.74 -1.06 10.49
C GLN A 346 -15.96 -0.37 11.84
N ASP A 347 -16.04 -1.15 12.93
CA ASP A 347 -16.30 -0.61 14.26
C ASP A 347 -15.06 0.11 14.82
N TYR A 348 -13.90 -0.56 14.85
CA TYR A 348 -12.72 0.00 15.49
C TYR A 348 -12.14 1.17 14.69
N SER A 349 -11.85 0.99 13.40
CA SER A 349 -11.30 2.08 12.59
C SER A 349 -12.33 3.20 12.35
N GLY A 350 -13.63 2.88 12.36
CA GLY A 350 -14.71 3.87 12.33
C GLY A 350 -14.70 4.78 13.55
N LYS A 351 -14.63 4.21 14.76
CA LYS A 351 -14.52 4.99 16.00
C LYS A 351 -13.22 5.78 16.07
N VAL A 352 -12.09 5.18 15.67
CA VAL A 352 -10.80 5.90 15.61
C VAL A 352 -10.87 7.05 14.60
N LEU A 353 -11.56 6.90 13.47
CA LEU A 353 -11.78 7.96 12.49
C LEU A 353 -12.62 9.11 13.07
N GLU A 354 -13.67 8.82 13.83
CA GLU A 354 -14.49 9.85 14.49
C GLU A 354 -13.67 10.65 15.51
N ILE A 355 -12.87 9.96 16.33
CA ILE A 355 -11.96 10.61 17.28
C ILE A 355 -10.90 11.42 16.52
N HIS A 356 -10.35 10.87 15.44
CA HIS A 356 -9.39 11.56 14.58
C HIS A 356 -9.95 12.86 14.00
N GLU A 357 -11.18 12.82 13.47
CA GLU A 357 -11.83 13.99 12.90
C GLU A 357 -12.15 15.05 13.98
N ARG A 358 -12.47 14.63 15.21
CA ARG A 358 -12.71 15.54 16.34
C ARG A 358 -11.45 16.25 16.81
N TYR A 359 -10.33 15.53 16.92
CA TYR A 359 -9.13 16.05 17.59
C TYR A 359 -8.01 16.50 16.63
N PHE A 360 -7.97 15.97 15.41
CA PHE A 360 -6.85 16.11 14.49
C PHE A 360 -7.24 16.50 13.05
N SER A 361 -8.51 16.81 12.75
CA SER A 361 -8.97 17.15 11.39
C SER A 361 -8.17 18.27 10.71
N GLU A 362 -7.65 19.22 11.48
CA GLU A 362 -6.83 20.33 10.98
C GLU A 362 -5.33 20.14 11.20
N ALA A 363 -4.93 19.15 12.01
CA ALA A 363 -3.55 18.87 12.38
C ALA A 363 -2.79 18.20 11.22
N GLU A 364 -1.60 18.70 10.92
CA GLU A 364 -0.67 18.00 10.05
C GLU A 364 -0.08 16.80 10.77
N GLU A 365 0.26 15.75 10.04
CA GLU A 365 0.95 14.59 10.61
C GLU A 365 2.39 14.94 10.96
N GLN A 366 2.89 14.39 12.06
CA GLN A 366 4.28 14.50 12.46
C GLN A 366 5.20 13.95 11.37
N LYS A 367 6.18 14.76 11.00
CA LYS A 367 7.26 14.36 10.10
C LYS A 367 8.20 13.40 10.83
N PHE A 368 8.67 12.38 10.11
CA PHE A 368 9.80 11.59 10.56
C PHE A 368 11.07 12.41 10.39
N GLU A 369 11.42 13.15 11.43
CA GLU A 369 12.75 13.74 11.57
C GLU A 369 13.63 12.80 12.39
N GLY A 370 13.77 11.55 11.91
CA GLY A 370 15.01 10.82 12.14
C GLY A 370 16.13 11.44 11.29
N ASP A 371 17.28 10.76 11.22
CA ASP A 371 18.36 11.10 10.30
C ASP A 371 17.97 10.93 8.80
N ALA A 372 16.68 10.94 8.42
CA ALA A 372 16.19 10.76 7.06
C ALA A 372 16.92 11.62 6.02
N ARG A 373 17.20 12.89 6.35
CA ARG A 373 17.98 13.79 5.48
C ARG A 373 19.44 13.33 5.34
N GLU A 374 20.07 12.90 6.44
CA GLU A 374 21.43 12.36 6.44
C GLU A 374 21.49 10.98 5.73
N LEU A 375 20.47 10.13 5.89
CA LEU A 375 20.34 8.84 5.19
C LEU A 375 20.23 9.04 3.68
N VAL A 376 19.35 9.95 3.22
CA VAL A 376 19.22 10.27 1.80
C VAL A 376 20.52 10.86 1.27
N LYS A 377 21.15 11.77 2.01
CA LYS A 377 22.44 12.36 1.65
C LYS A 377 23.54 11.30 1.54
N ALA A 378 23.63 10.37 2.49
CA ALA A 378 24.59 9.27 2.48
C ALA A 378 24.38 8.35 1.26
N GLU A 379 23.13 7.98 0.96
CA GLU A 379 22.85 7.18 -0.23
C GLU A 379 23.11 7.94 -1.53
N CYS A 380 22.83 9.24 -1.58
CA CYS A 380 23.22 10.08 -2.73
C CYS A 380 24.75 10.12 -2.92
N GLN A 381 25.52 10.25 -1.84
CA GLN A 381 26.99 10.24 -1.90
C GLN A 381 27.52 8.92 -2.47
N LYS A 382 26.93 7.80 -2.06
CA LYS A 382 27.28 6.46 -2.56
C LYS A 382 26.90 6.28 -4.03
N ARG A 383 25.65 6.60 -4.41
CA ARG A 383 25.14 6.42 -5.78
C ARG A 383 25.81 7.34 -6.80
N TRP A 384 26.19 8.55 -6.40
CA TRP A 384 26.87 9.52 -7.25
C TRP A 384 28.39 9.61 -7.02
N GLU A 385 28.98 8.65 -6.30
CA GLU A 385 30.40 8.66 -5.91
C GLU A 385 31.35 8.89 -7.11
N LYS A 386 31.07 8.24 -8.25
CA LYS A 386 31.88 8.39 -9.47
C LYS A 386 31.92 9.83 -10.02
N TYR A 387 30.87 10.61 -9.80
CA TYR A 387 30.79 12.02 -10.21
C TYR A 387 31.45 12.92 -9.16
N LEU A 388 31.17 12.67 -7.88
CA LEU A 388 31.69 13.46 -6.76
C LEU A 388 33.22 13.38 -6.59
N LYS A 389 33.87 12.34 -7.15
CA LYS A 389 35.34 12.27 -7.26
C LYS A 389 35.94 13.37 -8.15
N GLN A 390 35.14 14.00 -9.00
CA GLN A 390 35.57 15.08 -9.89
C GLN A 390 35.33 16.43 -9.21
N LYS A 391 36.36 17.29 -9.13
CA LYS A 391 36.29 18.59 -8.43
C LYS A 391 35.17 19.52 -8.89
N ALA A 392 34.69 19.38 -10.13
CA ALA A 392 33.64 20.21 -10.68
C ALA A 392 32.24 19.86 -10.14
N TYR A 393 32.09 18.73 -9.45
CA TYR A 393 30.82 18.24 -8.93
C TYR A 393 30.69 18.48 -7.43
N THR A 394 29.53 18.91 -6.98
CA THR A 394 29.21 19.11 -5.55
C THR A 394 27.82 18.61 -5.22
N LEU A 395 27.63 18.19 -3.97
CA LEU A 395 26.34 17.75 -3.44
C LEU A 395 25.73 18.87 -2.59
N LEU A 396 24.49 19.26 -2.88
CA LEU A 396 23.75 20.25 -2.13
C LEU A 396 22.50 19.60 -1.51
N ALA A 397 22.54 19.34 -0.20
CA ALA A 397 21.39 18.84 0.54
C ALA A 397 20.60 20.01 1.16
N VAL A 398 19.27 19.95 1.13
CA VAL A 398 18.44 20.98 1.77
C VAL A 398 18.23 20.65 3.25
N GLU A 399 18.52 21.61 4.11
CA GLU A 399 18.41 21.46 5.57
C GLU A 399 16.95 21.41 6.08
N THR A 400 15.97 21.72 5.23
CA THR A 400 14.54 21.78 5.58
C THR A 400 13.68 21.21 4.44
N THR A 401 12.40 20.93 4.72
CA THR A 401 11.41 20.51 3.70
C THR A 401 11.44 21.46 2.51
N LYS A 402 11.64 20.91 1.31
CA LYS A 402 11.70 21.70 0.07
C LYS A 402 10.34 21.69 -0.61
N VAL A 403 9.80 22.87 -0.90
CA VAL A 403 8.60 23.02 -1.73
C VAL A 403 9.02 23.29 -3.17
N ILE A 404 8.60 22.43 -4.10
CA ILE A 404 8.93 22.52 -5.52
C ILE A 404 7.64 22.57 -6.34
N PRO A 405 7.46 23.53 -7.26
CA PRO A 405 6.32 23.53 -8.16
C PRO A 405 6.48 22.43 -9.22
N GLY A 406 5.42 21.63 -9.39
CA GLY A 406 5.28 20.64 -10.44
C GLY A 406 5.35 21.28 -11.82
N LYS A 407 6.00 20.58 -12.75
CA LYS A 407 6.25 21.05 -14.11
C LYS A 407 5.06 20.85 -15.02
N LYS A 408 4.27 19.79 -14.82
CA LYS A 408 3.08 19.50 -15.63
C LYS A 408 1.85 20.20 -15.07
N THR A 409 1.67 20.16 -13.74
CA THR A 409 0.43 20.66 -13.10
C THR A 409 0.55 22.04 -12.47
N GLY A 410 1.77 22.53 -12.23
CA GLY A 410 2.01 23.79 -11.49
C GLY A 410 1.70 23.71 -9.99
N LYS A 411 1.30 22.54 -9.47
CA LYS A 411 1.02 22.34 -8.04
C LYS A 411 2.31 22.27 -7.24
N ASN A 412 2.33 22.86 -6.04
CA ASN A 412 3.48 22.80 -5.15
C ASN A 412 3.54 21.45 -4.42
N HIS A 413 4.68 20.77 -4.51
CA HIS A 413 4.98 19.51 -3.82
C HIS A 413 5.98 19.75 -2.69
N ALA A 414 5.65 19.32 -1.48
CA ALA A 414 6.47 19.50 -0.29
C ALA A 414 7.21 18.22 0.07
N LEU A 415 8.48 18.15 -0.31
CA LEU A 415 9.35 16.98 -0.15
C LEU A 415 10.06 17.01 1.20
N ASP A 416 10.03 15.88 1.92
CA ASP A 416 10.68 15.76 3.22
C ASP A 416 12.22 15.85 3.12
N CYS A 417 12.79 15.29 2.06
CA CYS A 417 14.21 15.36 1.71
C CYS A 417 14.40 15.77 0.24
N TYR A 418 15.38 16.63 -0.03
CA TYR A 418 15.75 17.01 -1.39
C TYR A 418 17.26 17.27 -1.46
N VAL A 419 17.93 16.61 -2.40
CA VAL A 419 19.37 16.76 -2.63
C VAL A 419 19.61 17.02 -4.11
N GLU A 420 20.52 17.93 -4.42
CA GLU A 420 20.92 18.25 -5.79
C GLU A 420 22.37 17.86 -6.01
N LEU A 421 22.65 17.24 -7.15
CA LEU A 421 23.99 17.12 -7.69
C LEU A 421 24.23 18.29 -8.65
N LEU A 422 25.27 19.06 -8.37
CA LEU A 422 25.68 20.21 -9.15
C LEU A 422 26.96 19.89 -9.92
N HIS A 423 27.08 20.39 -11.15
CA HIS A 423 28.33 20.46 -11.91
C HIS A 423 28.57 21.91 -12.32
N ASN A 424 29.68 22.51 -11.89
CA ASN A 424 29.98 23.94 -12.07
C ASN A 424 28.79 24.84 -11.65
N ASN A 425 28.22 24.57 -10.47
CA ASN A 425 27.04 25.25 -9.90
C ASN A 425 25.73 25.14 -10.73
N ARG A 426 25.68 24.26 -11.74
CA ARG A 426 24.45 23.92 -12.45
C ARG A 426 23.92 22.58 -11.97
N ARG A 427 22.63 22.52 -11.64
CA ARG A 427 21.96 21.28 -11.26
C ARG A 427 21.87 20.33 -12.45
N ILE A 428 22.36 19.11 -12.26
CA ILE A 428 22.41 18.07 -13.29
C ILE A 428 21.64 16.80 -12.91
N ALA A 429 21.44 16.54 -11.62
CA ALA A 429 20.58 15.48 -11.12
C ALA A 429 20.00 15.87 -9.76
N ARG A 430 18.91 15.19 -9.39
CA ARG A 430 18.14 15.44 -8.18
C ARG A 430 17.85 14.13 -7.46
N ALA A 431 17.79 14.21 -6.15
CA ALA A 431 17.24 13.17 -5.32
C ALA A 431 16.04 13.67 -4.55
N PHE A 432 14.97 12.88 -4.57
CA PHE A 432 13.70 13.16 -3.92
C PHE A 432 13.49 12.17 -2.80
N GLY A 433 13.12 12.62 -1.60
CA GLY A 433 12.85 11.71 -0.49
C GLY A 433 11.61 12.08 0.29
N GLU A 434 10.85 11.07 0.67
CA GLU A 434 9.68 11.16 1.54
C GLU A 434 9.84 10.25 2.75
N ALA A 435 9.48 10.74 3.93
CA ALA A 435 9.72 10.06 5.20
C ALA A 435 8.46 10.00 6.08
N LYS A 436 8.21 8.87 6.76
CA LYS A 436 7.06 8.72 7.67
C LYS A 436 7.42 7.98 8.95
N ASN A 437 6.80 8.38 10.06
CA ASN A 437 7.02 7.83 11.41
C ASN A 437 6.33 6.48 11.65
N TYR A 438 5.79 5.88 10.60
CA TYR A 438 4.92 4.73 10.67
C TYR A 438 5.09 3.88 9.41
N LYS A 439 4.57 2.64 9.43
CA LYS A 439 4.63 1.68 8.32
C LYS A 439 4.15 2.30 7.01
N LEU A 440 4.92 2.10 5.94
CA LEU A 440 4.60 2.62 4.62
C LEU A 440 3.32 1.96 4.06
N ILE A 441 2.52 2.74 3.34
CA ILE A 441 1.31 2.28 2.64
C ILE A 441 1.32 2.64 1.15
N VAL A 442 0.45 1.96 0.40
CA VAL A 442 0.37 2.10 -1.06
C VAL A 442 0.00 3.52 -1.49
N GLU A 443 -0.84 4.21 -0.75
CA GLU A 443 -1.31 5.57 -1.07
C GLU A 443 -0.19 6.60 -0.96
N HIS A 444 0.71 6.42 0.01
CA HIS A 444 1.85 7.32 0.16
C HIS A 444 2.83 7.13 -1.00
N LEU A 445 3.03 5.89 -1.42
CA LEU A 445 3.78 5.57 -2.63
C LEU A 445 3.11 6.18 -3.87
N ASP A 446 1.81 5.98 -4.06
CA ASP A 446 1.10 6.48 -5.24
C ASP A 446 1.10 8.01 -5.30
N ASP A 447 0.88 8.70 -4.18
CA ASP A 447 0.99 10.16 -4.11
C ASP A 447 2.43 10.61 -4.46
N PHE A 448 3.47 9.96 -3.92
CA PHE A 448 4.86 10.31 -4.23
C PHE A 448 5.23 10.02 -5.69
N SER A 449 4.79 8.89 -6.25
CA SER A 449 5.02 8.55 -7.65
C SER A 449 4.36 9.54 -8.61
N LEU A 450 3.16 10.02 -8.28
CA LEU A 450 2.52 11.12 -9.02
C LEU A 450 3.32 12.42 -8.91
N TRP A 451 3.93 12.71 -7.75
CA TRP A 451 4.78 13.89 -7.59
C TRP A 451 6.05 13.75 -8.42
N LEU A 452 6.71 12.60 -8.42
CA LEU A 452 7.90 12.33 -9.21
C LEU A 452 7.63 12.53 -10.71
N ASP A 453 6.50 12.03 -11.21
CA ASP A 453 6.08 12.24 -12.60
C ASP A 453 5.86 13.73 -12.92
N ASP A 454 5.17 14.47 -12.04
CA ASP A 454 4.95 15.91 -12.20
C ASP A 454 6.25 16.73 -12.05
N LEU A 455 7.26 16.19 -11.36
CA LEU A 455 8.58 16.80 -11.18
C LEU A 455 9.59 16.41 -12.28
N GLU A 456 9.16 15.67 -13.31
CA GLU A 456 10.00 15.16 -14.40
C GLU A 456 11.17 14.32 -13.87
N PHE A 457 10.89 13.40 -12.96
CA PHE A 457 11.87 12.44 -12.45
C PHE A 457 12.45 11.58 -13.58
N ASN A 458 13.79 11.56 -13.71
CA ASN A 458 14.47 10.81 -14.75
C ASN A 458 15.50 9.80 -14.20
N PRO A 459 15.06 8.56 -13.89
CA PRO A 459 15.96 7.51 -13.38
C PRO A 459 16.86 6.90 -14.47
N TYR A 460 16.57 7.13 -15.75
CA TYR A 460 17.30 6.54 -16.88
C TYR A 460 17.67 7.62 -17.91
N PRO A 461 18.62 8.52 -17.59
CA PRO A 461 19.08 9.52 -18.53
C PRO A 461 19.74 8.87 -19.75
N SER A 462 19.69 9.56 -20.90
CA SER A 462 20.20 9.03 -22.16
C SER A 462 21.69 8.65 -22.07
N ALA A 463 22.05 7.45 -22.53
CA ALA A 463 23.41 6.92 -22.42
C ALA A 463 24.46 7.78 -23.16
N SER A 464 24.03 8.57 -24.15
CA SER A 464 24.86 9.52 -24.90
C SER A 464 25.35 10.72 -24.08
N GLU A 465 24.69 11.06 -22.96
CA GLU A 465 24.98 12.27 -22.19
C GLU A 465 25.87 12.02 -20.96
N ASN A 466 26.18 10.76 -20.64
CA ASN A 466 26.93 10.35 -19.43
C ASN A 466 26.41 11.04 -18.15
N ALA A 467 25.10 11.32 -18.12
CA ALA A 467 24.45 12.11 -17.11
C ALA A 467 24.13 11.26 -15.86
N PRO A 468 24.24 11.82 -14.64
CA PRO A 468 23.78 11.14 -13.43
C PRO A 468 22.26 10.94 -13.47
N PRO A 469 21.74 9.77 -13.04
CA PRO A 469 20.30 9.57 -12.90
C PRO A 469 19.75 10.36 -11.72
N ASP A 470 18.49 10.77 -11.82
CA ASP A 470 17.73 11.20 -10.65
C ASP A 470 17.50 10.00 -9.71
N LEU A 471 17.39 10.26 -8.41
CA LEU A 471 17.16 9.24 -7.38
C LEU A 471 15.86 9.52 -6.61
N ALA A 472 15.19 8.47 -6.13
CA ALA A 472 13.98 8.60 -5.32
C ALA A 472 14.01 7.62 -4.14
N PHE A 473 13.63 8.10 -2.95
CA PHE A 473 13.73 7.35 -1.71
C PHE A 473 12.43 7.43 -0.88
N MET A 474 12.03 6.30 -0.32
CA MET A 474 10.93 6.16 0.65
C MET A 474 11.48 5.66 1.98
N ILE A 475 11.25 6.42 3.05
CA ILE A 475 11.85 6.17 4.36
C ILE A 475 10.73 5.89 5.37
N ALA A 476 10.77 4.71 5.98
CA ALA A 476 9.81 4.34 7.03
C ALA A 476 10.36 3.23 7.95
N PRO A 477 9.79 3.04 9.14
CA PRO A 477 10.14 1.95 10.05
C PRO A 477 9.93 0.55 9.48
N SER A 478 8.96 0.39 8.59
CA SER A 478 8.69 -0.89 7.93
C SER A 478 7.92 -0.69 6.64
N CYS A 479 8.01 -1.68 5.76
CA CYS A 479 7.35 -1.74 4.46
C CYS A 479 7.07 -3.21 4.14
N SER A 480 5.88 -3.52 3.61
CA SER A 480 5.56 -4.89 3.19
C SER A 480 6.36 -5.27 1.95
N GLU A 481 6.68 -6.55 1.76
CA GLU A 481 7.41 -7.03 0.58
C GLU A 481 6.71 -6.66 -0.74
N ARG A 482 5.37 -6.69 -0.75
CA ARG A 482 4.55 -6.22 -1.88
C ARG A 482 4.84 -4.76 -2.22
N LEU A 483 4.89 -3.89 -1.20
CA LEU A 483 5.16 -2.47 -1.41
C LEU A 483 6.62 -2.20 -1.78
N LYS A 484 7.58 -2.95 -1.21
CA LYS A 484 8.98 -2.91 -1.63
C LYS A 484 9.13 -3.21 -3.11
N ARG A 485 8.47 -4.27 -3.60
CA ARG A 485 8.48 -4.61 -5.03
C ARG A 485 7.83 -3.53 -5.90
N LYS A 486 6.72 -2.93 -5.43
CA LYS A 486 6.07 -1.82 -6.15
C LYS A 486 6.97 -0.58 -6.23
N LEU A 487 7.70 -0.27 -5.16
CA LEU A 487 8.72 0.78 -5.12
C LEU A 487 9.83 0.52 -6.15
N GLU A 488 10.38 -0.69 -6.19
CA GLU A 488 11.44 -1.09 -7.13
C GLU A 488 11.01 -0.91 -8.59
N LEU A 489 9.80 -1.36 -8.94
CA LEU A 489 9.24 -1.18 -10.29
C LEU A 489 9.07 0.29 -10.68
N GLN A 490 8.94 1.19 -9.69
CA GLN A 490 8.82 2.63 -9.89
C GLN A 490 10.18 3.36 -9.75
N ASN A 491 11.28 2.63 -9.59
CA ASN A 491 12.64 3.15 -9.36
C ASN A 491 12.75 4.01 -8.09
N ILE A 492 11.98 3.64 -7.06
CA ILE A 492 12.03 4.25 -5.74
C ILE A 492 12.67 3.24 -4.79
N GLU A 493 13.67 3.68 -4.03
CA GLU A 493 14.39 2.83 -3.08
C GLU A 493 13.78 2.95 -1.68
N PHE A 494 13.56 1.81 -1.03
CA PHE A 494 13.10 1.77 0.36
C PHE A 494 14.27 1.82 1.33
N ILE A 495 14.23 2.75 2.29
CA ILE A 495 15.19 2.84 3.39
C ILE A 495 14.42 2.56 4.69
N GLN A 496 14.76 1.46 5.36
CA GLN A 496 14.22 1.17 6.67
C GLN A 496 14.93 2.02 7.73
N ALA A 497 14.18 2.77 8.54
CA ALA A 497 14.74 3.61 9.60
C ALA A 497 13.84 3.56 10.86
N ASP A 498 14.45 3.37 12.03
CA ASP A 498 13.72 3.18 13.29
C ASP A 498 12.85 4.38 13.66
N LYS A 499 11.67 4.10 14.24
CA LYS A 499 10.75 5.13 14.77
C LYS A 499 11.51 6.06 15.72
N VAL A 500 11.43 7.36 15.51
CA VAL A 500 11.87 8.32 16.54
C VAL A 500 10.84 8.32 17.65
N ILE A 501 11.17 7.63 18.74
CA ILE A 501 10.53 7.87 20.03
C ILE A 501 11.26 9.07 20.60
N ASP A 502 10.57 10.18 20.89
CA ASP A 502 11.13 11.24 21.72
C ASP A 502 11.81 10.58 22.91
N LYS A 503 13.15 10.59 22.94
CA LYS A 503 13.87 10.41 24.18
C LYS A 503 13.41 11.58 25.01
N ILE A 504 12.51 11.32 25.95
CA ILE A 504 12.34 12.18 27.13
C ILE A 504 13.75 12.48 27.56
N SER A 505 14.16 13.74 27.46
CA SER A 505 15.45 14.24 27.95
C SER A 505 15.53 13.85 29.42
N THR A 506 16.07 12.66 29.66
CA THR A 506 16.39 12.18 30.99
C THR A 506 17.66 12.95 31.32
N PRO A 507 17.68 13.74 32.41
CA PRO A 507 18.90 14.39 32.82
C PRO A 507 19.97 13.32 32.96
N LEU A 508 21.09 13.54 32.26
CA LEU A 508 22.24 12.65 32.27
C LEU A 508 22.65 12.37 33.74
N PRO A 509 22.76 11.11 34.19
CA PRO A 509 23.33 10.86 35.51
C PRO A 509 24.84 11.14 35.42
N SER A 510 25.27 12.28 35.96
CA SER A 510 26.68 12.54 36.19
C SER A 510 27.21 11.58 37.26
N SER A 511 27.94 10.56 36.82
CA SER A 511 28.88 9.77 37.62
C SER A 511 30.26 10.28 37.20
N THR A 512 31.23 10.62 38.05
CA THR A 512 31.68 10.16 39.37
C THR A 512 32.82 11.14 39.76
N THR A 513 33.11 11.52 41.02
CA THR A 513 33.80 10.74 42.07
C THR A 513 33.93 11.58 43.36
N SER A 514 33.90 10.88 44.52
CA SER A 514 34.43 11.14 45.88
C SER A 514 35.19 12.46 46.18
N THR A 515 35.12 13.10 47.35
CA THR A 515 35.30 12.58 48.72
C THR A 515 34.88 13.64 49.76
N LEU A 516 34.58 13.21 50.99
CA LEU A 516 34.33 14.03 52.20
C LEU A 516 35.34 15.19 52.37
N ASP A 517 34.84 16.36 52.80
CA ASP A 517 35.24 16.95 54.08
C ASP A 517 34.26 18.04 54.56
N LYS A 518 34.11 18.07 55.89
CA LYS A 518 33.27 18.96 56.70
C LYS A 518 33.79 20.41 56.64
N ILE A 519 32.90 21.39 56.92
CA ILE A 519 33.02 22.41 58.00
C ILE A 519 32.20 23.69 57.69
N ILE A 520 31.24 23.93 58.59
CA ILE A 520 30.75 25.19 59.20
C ILE A 520 29.83 26.16 58.43
N GLU A 521 28.71 26.40 59.13
CA GLU A 521 27.75 27.50 59.13
C GLU A 521 28.24 28.86 58.62
N THR A 522 27.38 29.63 57.94
CA THR A 522 26.72 30.80 58.55
C THR A 522 25.65 31.41 57.64
N LYS A 523 24.84 32.23 58.31
CA LYS A 523 23.51 32.72 58.00
C LYS A 523 23.56 34.03 57.19
N SER A 524 22.44 34.28 56.49
CA SER A 524 21.81 35.59 56.26
C SER A 524 22.02 36.32 54.93
N THR A 525 20.86 36.68 54.37
CA THR A 525 20.46 37.97 53.76
C THR A 525 20.82 38.31 52.31
N SER A 526 19.74 38.62 51.58
CA SER A 526 19.57 39.68 50.56
C SER A 526 20.47 39.65 49.33
N SER A 527 19.91 39.26 48.18
CA SER A 527 19.33 40.20 47.20
C SER A 527 19.11 39.48 45.87
N PRO A 528 18.04 39.81 45.12
CA PRO A 528 17.81 39.31 43.78
C PRO A 528 18.49 40.22 42.76
N ASP A 529 19.39 39.66 41.96
CA ASP A 529 19.84 40.21 40.68
C ASP A 529 19.92 39.01 39.73
N SER A 530 19.54 39.04 38.46
CA SER A 530 19.02 40.08 37.59
C SER A 530 18.75 39.40 36.25
N THR A 531 17.53 39.40 35.74
CA THR A 531 17.28 39.18 34.30
C THR A 531 16.44 40.34 33.82
N SER A 532 17.11 41.33 33.25
CA SER A 532 16.49 42.45 32.55
C SER A 532 15.69 41.91 31.36
N SER A 533 14.36 41.85 31.46
CA SER A 533 13.49 41.83 30.28
C SER A 533 13.38 43.27 29.78
N THR A 534 14.34 43.72 28.99
CA THR A 534 14.21 44.99 28.28
C THR A 534 13.12 44.81 27.21
N ALA A 535 11.92 45.29 27.52
CA ALA A 535 10.83 45.45 26.55
C ALA A 535 11.36 46.14 25.29
N VAL A 536 10.95 45.68 24.10
CA VAL A 536 11.40 46.28 22.85
C VAL A 536 10.65 47.60 22.63
N ASN A 537 11.32 48.73 22.87
CA ASN A 537 10.70 50.04 22.66
C ASN A 537 10.48 50.31 21.16
N ILE A 538 9.22 50.47 20.76
CA ILE A 538 8.79 50.66 19.37
C ILE A 538 9.41 51.91 18.72
N ASN A 539 9.74 52.93 19.51
CA ASN A 539 10.30 54.19 19.02
C ASN A 539 11.82 54.16 18.84
N THR A 540 12.55 53.30 19.58
CA THR A 540 14.02 53.28 19.57
C THR A 540 14.62 52.00 18.97
N ALA A 541 13.90 50.86 19.05
CA ALA A 541 14.39 49.54 18.63
C ALA A 541 14.80 49.46 17.15
N ASN A 542 15.87 48.74 16.81
CA ASN A 542 16.31 48.57 15.43
C ASN A 542 15.39 47.62 14.62
N GLU A 543 15.61 47.50 13.29
CA GLU A 543 14.76 46.67 12.42
C GLU A 543 14.69 45.21 12.88
N THR A 544 15.81 44.66 13.34
CA THR A 544 15.90 43.26 13.79
C THR A 544 15.13 43.02 15.09
N GLU A 545 15.21 43.96 16.03
CA GLU A 545 14.47 43.93 17.29
C GLU A 545 12.96 44.04 17.05
N LEU A 546 12.51 44.95 16.17
CA LEU A 546 11.10 45.07 15.80
C LEU A 546 10.57 43.84 15.06
N ILE A 547 11.36 43.23 14.17
CA ILE A 547 10.98 41.98 13.49
C ILE A 547 10.79 40.86 14.53
N THR A 548 11.67 40.79 15.52
CA THR A 548 11.61 39.79 16.58
C THR A 548 10.40 40.05 17.49
N ALA A 549 10.21 41.29 17.93
CA ALA A 549 9.09 41.69 18.77
C ALA A 549 7.74 41.47 18.10
N PHE A 550 7.61 41.77 16.80
CA PHE A 550 6.36 41.61 16.04
C PHE A 550 6.17 40.20 15.46
N LYS A 551 7.06 39.25 15.76
CA LYS A 551 6.89 37.87 15.34
C LYS A 551 5.56 37.31 15.87
N GLY A 552 4.76 36.74 14.98
CA GLY A 552 3.44 36.17 15.29
C GLY A 552 2.25 37.15 15.24
N THR A 553 2.48 38.46 15.10
CA THR A 553 1.39 39.47 15.05
C THR A 553 0.77 39.61 13.66
N GLY A 554 1.46 39.17 12.61
CA GLY A 554 1.04 39.34 11.21
C GLY A 554 1.51 40.65 10.56
N VAL A 555 2.28 41.48 11.28
CA VAL A 555 2.93 42.67 10.71
C VAL A 555 4.06 42.24 9.76
N LYS A 556 3.99 42.72 8.51
CA LYS A 556 4.97 42.37 7.46
C LYS A 556 6.20 43.27 7.54
N LYS A 557 7.35 42.77 7.07
CA LYS A 557 8.62 43.53 7.02
C LYS A 557 8.49 44.91 6.35
N LYS A 558 7.74 45.01 5.25
CA LYS A 558 7.46 46.31 4.59
C LYS A 558 6.77 47.32 5.51
N THR A 559 5.90 46.85 6.40
CA THR A 559 5.20 47.70 7.37
C THR A 559 6.10 48.09 8.54
N ILE A 560 7.04 47.21 8.94
CA ILE A 560 8.10 47.54 9.92
C ILE A 560 9.04 48.62 9.34
N GLN A 561 9.38 48.54 8.06
CA GLN A 561 10.16 49.60 7.39
C GLN A 561 9.39 50.93 7.34
N LYS A 562 8.07 50.89 7.14
CA LYS A 562 7.22 52.09 7.22
C LYS A 562 7.21 52.68 8.64
N LEU A 563 7.09 51.83 9.67
CA LEU A 563 7.20 52.22 11.09
C LEU A 563 8.53 52.93 11.37
N LEU A 564 9.66 52.32 10.96
CA LEU A 564 11.01 52.86 11.16
C LEU A 564 11.20 54.23 10.48
N ASN A 565 10.55 54.47 9.35
CA ASN A 565 10.60 55.76 8.66
C ASN A 565 9.69 56.80 9.32
N ASN A 566 8.47 56.42 9.70
CA ASN A 566 7.47 57.32 10.28
C ASN A 566 7.88 57.81 11.69
N ARG A 567 8.46 56.92 12.52
CA ARG A 567 8.87 57.29 13.88
C ARG A 567 9.99 58.32 13.96
N LYS A 568 10.76 58.52 12.88
CA LYS A 568 11.83 59.53 12.81
C LYS A 568 11.30 60.96 12.87
N SER A 569 10.08 61.18 12.38
CA SER A 569 9.43 62.50 12.41
C SER A 569 8.32 62.58 13.46
N HIS A 570 7.66 61.46 13.78
CA HIS A 570 6.57 61.41 14.75
C HIS A 570 6.62 60.12 15.57
N PRO A 571 7.21 60.15 16.78
CA PRO A 571 7.20 59.00 17.68
C PRO A 571 5.78 58.54 18.03
N TYR A 572 5.60 57.23 18.15
CA TYR A 572 4.30 56.64 18.48
C TYR A 572 4.03 56.75 19.98
N LYS A 573 2.93 57.40 20.36
CA LYS A 573 2.55 57.61 21.78
C LYS A 573 1.98 56.34 22.43
N ASP A 574 1.22 55.57 21.69
CA ASP A 574 0.54 54.37 22.17
C ASP A 574 0.21 53.42 21.01
N LEU A 575 -0.35 52.26 21.34
CA LEU A 575 -0.73 51.25 20.37
C LEU A 575 -1.84 51.73 19.42
N ASN A 576 -2.78 52.58 19.87
CA ASN A 576 -3.85 53.09 19.02
C ASN A 576 -3.30 54.03 17.94
N HIS A 577 -2.33 54.88 18.29
CA HIS A 577 -1.62 55.75 17.38
C HIS A 577 -0.85 54.94 16.33
N LEU A 578 -0.15 53.88 16.75
CA LEU A 578 0.57 52.97 15.86
C LEU A 578 -0.38 52.23 14.89
N VAL A 579 -1.49 51.69 15.41
CA VAL A 579 -2.49 50.97 14.62
C VAL A 579 -3.15 51.88 13.58
N SER A 580 -3.46 53.12 13.95
CA SER A 580 -4.07 54.10 13.06
C SER A 580 -3.14 54.49 11.90
N ASP A 581 -1.88 54.84 12.21
CA ASP A 581 -0.91 55.31 11.22
C ASP A 581 -0.46 54.20 10.25
N LEU A 582 -0.26 52.98 10.77
CA LEU A 582 0.14 51.81 9.98
C LEU A 582 -1.04 51.02 9.40
N LYS A 583 -2.29 51.43 9.70
CA LYS A 583 -3.54 50.82 9.25
C LYS A 583 -3.60 49.32 9.55
N PHE A 584 -3.31 48.94 10.80
CA PHE A 584 -3.41 47.55 11.24
C PHE A 584 -4.86 47.09 11.37
N SER A 585 -5.12 45.80 11.11
CA SER A 585 -6.44 45.20 11.36
C SER A 585 -6.64 44.93 12.85
N ASP A 586 -7.90 44.74 13.26
CA ASP A 586 -8.25 44.46 14.66
C ASP A 586 -7.55 43.21 15.22
N ASN A 587 -7.33 42.19 14.37
CA ASN A 587 -6.60 40.99 14.76
C ASN A 587 -5.11 41.28 15.04
N VAL A 588 -4.48 42.16 14.24
CA VAL A 588 -3.09 42.59 14.49
C VAL A 588 -3.01 43.44 15.76
N LYS A 589 -3.99 44.33 15.97
CA LYS A 589 -4.13 45.15 17.19
C LYS A 589 -4.24 44.27 18.44
N ALA A 590 -5.11 43.26 18.43
CA ALA A 590 -5.28 42.34 19.56
C ALA A 590 -3.99 41.60 19.91
N LYS A 591 -3.24 41.15 18.91
CA LYS A 591 -1.95 40.47 19.13
C LYS A 591 -0.85 41.40 19.62
N LEU A 592 -0.81 42.64 19.15
CA LEU A 592 0.11 43.65 19.66
C LEU A 592 -0.26 44.10 21.07
N GLN A 593 -1.54 44.13 21.43
CA GLN A 593 -1.99 44.41 22.79
C GLN A 593 -1.50 43.33 23.76
N ILE A 594 -1.63 42.04 23.42
CA ILE A 594 -1.08 40.94 24.24
C ILE A 594 0.42 41.11 24.48
N LYS A 595 1.17 41.53 23.45
CA LYS A 595 2.62 41.77 23.57
C LYS A 595 2.96 43.01 24.41
N LEU A 596 2.11 44.04 24.37
CA LEU A 596 2.25 45.21 25.23
C LEU A 596 1.94 44.85 26.69
N ASP A 597 0.90 44.05 26.92
CA ASP A 597 0.48 43.59 28.26
C ASP A 597 1.49 42.62 28.88
N ASN A 598 2.21 41.85 28.05
CA ASN A 598 3.30 40.96 28.46
C ASN A 598 4.66 41.67 28.59
N GLU A 599 4.71 43.00 28.46
CA GLU A 599 5.94 43.81 28.49
C GLU A 599 6.98 43.39 27.42
N GLU A 600 6.54 42.76 26.33
CA GLU A 600 7.42 42.39 25.22
C GLU A 600 7.74 43.60 24.31
N ILE A 601 6.84 44.60 24.29
CA ILE A 601 7.00 45.87 23.57
C ILE A 601 6.59 47.05 24.45
N SER A 602 7.22 48.22 24.25
CA SER A 602 6.87 49.47 24.95
C SER A 602 6.85 50.68 24.00
N PHE A 603 6.20 51.77 24.40
CA PHE A 603 6.19 53.05 23.63
C PHE A 603 6.99 54.16 24.32
N SER A 604 7.31 53.97 25.60
CA SER A 604 8.16 54.81 26.43
C SER A 604 9.42 54.02 26.81
N ASP A 605 10.52 54.75 27.00
CA ASP A 605 11.72 54.18 27.64
C ASP A 605 11.45 53.82 29.11
#